data_AF-A0A355M676-F1
#
_entry.id   AF-A0A355M676-F1
#
_cell.length_a   1.000
_cell.length_b   1.000
_cell.length_c   1.000
_cell.angle_alpha   90.00
_cell.angle_beta   90.00
_cell.angle_gamma   90.00
#
_symmetry.space_group_name_H-M   'P 1'
#
loop_
_entity.id
_entity.type
_entity.pdbx_description
1 polymer ?
#
loop_
_entity_poly.entity_id
_entity_poly.type
_entity_poly.pdbx_seq_one_letter_code
_entity_poly.pdbx_strand_id
1 'polypeptide(L)' 'MSTDSYNKQENITLLEVLDRVLDKGVVISGDIVISCADIDLIYLGIKILLTSVETMESYKLARLNEPT' A
#
# COMPACT_ATOMS: atom_id res chain seq x y z
N MET A 1 -36.12 -24.58 -15.85
CA MET A 1 -34.64 -24.63 -15.73
C MET A 1 -34.05 -23.51 -16.56
N SER A 2 -33.12 -22.77 -15.95
CA SER A 2 -32.02 -22.02 -16.57
C SER A 2 -32.34 -20.71 -17.33
N THR A 3 -32.48 -19.60 -16.60
CA THR A 3 -32.01 -18.26 -17.03
C THR A 3 -31.92 -17.34 -15.80
N ASP A 4 -30.92 -17.54 -14.94
CA ASP A 4 -30.62 -16.57 -13.87
C ASP A 4 -29.10 -16.41 -13.68
N SER A 5 -28.40 -16.37 -14.80
CA SER A 5 -26.97 -16.06 -14.86
C SER A 5 -26.79 -14.65 -15.43
N TYR A 6 -27.43 -13.66 -14.81
CA TYR A 6 -27.01 -12.26 -14.95
C TYR A 6 -25.76 -12.05 -14.10
N ASN A 7 -24.63 -12.37 -14.72
CA ASN A 7 -23.37 -11.65 -14.62
C ASN A 7 -23.23 -10.69 -13.40
N LYS A 8 -22.78 -11.25 -12.28
CA LYS A 8 -22.27 -10.49 -11.13
C LYS A 8 -20.87 -9.96 -11.46
N GLN A 9 -20.76 -9.11 -12.47
CA GLN A 9 -19.62 -8.20 -12.59
C GLN A 9 -19.78 -7.19 -11.45
N GLU A 10 -19.20 -7.53 -10.29
CA GLU A 10 -19.06 -6.59 -9.18
C GLU A 10 -18.33 -5.37 -9.71
N ASN A 11 -19.07 -4.28 -9.92
CA ASN A 11 -18.52 -2.99 -10.28
C ASN A 11 -17.82 -2.44 -9.03
N ILE A 12 -16.59 -2.88 -8.80
CA ILE A 12 -15.77 -2.38 -7.70
C ILE A 12 -15.46 -0.91 -8.01
N THR A 13 -15.86 -0.03 -7.10
CA THR A 13 -15.60 1.41 -7.24
C THR A 13 -14.17 1.73 -6.84
N LEU A 14 -13.58 2.79 -7.40
CA LEU A 14 -12.24 3.24 -7.01
C LEU A 14 -12.15 3.54 -5.52
N LEU A 15 -13.22 4.09 -4.94
CA LEU A 15 -13.31 4.37 -3.52
C LEU A 15 -13.15 3.09 -2.69
N GLU A 16 -13.85 2.02 -3.07
CA GLU A 16 -13.79 0.77 -2.32
C GLU A 16 -12.45 0.03 -2.49
N VAL A 17 -11.80 0.15 -3.66
CA VAL A 17 -10.41 -0.31 -3.82
C VAL A 17 -9.46 0.49 -2.93
N LEU A 18 -9.56 1.82 -2.98
CA LEU A 18 -8.69 2.71 -2.22
C LEU A 18 -8.83 2.46 -0.72
N ASP A 19 -10.06 2.32 -0.24
CA ASP A 19 -10.35 2.06 1.16
C ASP A 19 -9.71 0.75 1.63
N ARG A 20 -9.95 -0.36 0.92
CA ARG A 20 -9.33 -1.66 1.24
C ARG A 20 -7.80 -1.62 1.19
N VAL A 21 -7.23 -0.89 0.24
CA VAL A 21 -5.77 -0.72 0.09
C VAL A 21 -5.19 0.05 1.28
N LEU A 22 -5.83 1.13 1.72
CA LEU A 22 -5.37 1.92 2.86
C LEU A 22 -5.52 1.15 4.17
N ASP A 23 -6.60 0.39 4.31
CA ASP A 23 -6.94 -0.38 5.50
C ASP A 23 -5.94 -1.52 5.77
N LYS A 24 -5.56 -2.26 4.71
CA LYS A 24 -4.51 -3.31 4.79
C LYS A 24 -3.09 -2.74 4.74
N GLY A 25 -2.93 -1.59 4.11
CA GLY A 25 -1.64 -1.01 3.77
C GLY A 25 -0.99 -1.67 2.55
N VAL A 26 -0.16 -0.90 1.85
CA VAL A 26 0.62 -1.31 0.68
C VAL A 26 2.07 -0.91 0.86
N VAL A 27 2.97 -1.85 0.59
CA VAL A 27 4.40 -1.60 0.59
C VAL A 27 4.85 -1.27 -0.83
N ILE A 28 5.31 -0.03 -1.05
CA ILE A 28 5.96 0.41 -2.28
C ILE A 28 7.46 0.24 -2.11
N SER A 29 8.08 -0.52 -3.01
CA SER A 29 9.54 -0.62 -3.10
C SER A 29 10.00 -0.01 -4.42
N GLY A 30 11.07 0.76 -4.37
CA GLY A 30 11.64 1.38 -5.55
C GLY A 30 13.02 1.94 -5.28
N ASP A 31 13.67 2.38 -6.34
CA ASP A 31 14.99 2.93 -6.31
C ASP A 31 15.04 4.29 -7.01
N ILE A 32 15.89 5.17 -6.51
CA ILE A 32 16.15 6.49 -7.09
C ILE A 32 17.65 6.63 -7.29
N VAL A 33 18.04 6.99 -8.51
CA VAL A 33 19.42 7.35 -8.83
C VAL A 33 19.46 8.85 -9.12
N ILE A 34 20.35 9.57 -8.41
CA ILE A 34 20.61 10.99 -8.64
C ILE A 34 21.93 11.08 -9.40
N SER A 35 21.86 11.58 -10.64
CA SER A 35 22.99 11.67 -11.55
C SER A 35 23.29 13.14 -11.88
N CYS A 36 24.56 13.45 -12.11
CA CYS A 36 25.03 14.78 -12.53
C CYS A 36 26.14 14.62 -13.56
N ALA A 37 26.06 15.38 -14.67
CA ALA A 37 27.06 15.34 -15.75
C ALA A 37 27.38 13.91 -16.22
N ASP A 38 26.34 13.12 -16.49
CA ASP A 38 26.41 11.73 -16.95
C ASP A 38 27.06 10.72 -15.96
N ILE A 39 27.20 11.12 -14.69
CA ILE A 39 27.71 10.25 -13.62
C ILE A 39 26.63 10.05 -12.55
N ASP A 40 26.40 8.80 -12.18
CA ASP A 40 25.53 8.41 -11.06
C ASP A 40 26.22 8.72 -9.73
N LEU A 41 25.64 9.61 -8.93
CA LEU A 41 26.25 10.07 -7.67
C LEU A 41 25.66 9.35 -6.46
N ILE A 42 24.35 9.13 -6.45
CA ILE A 42 23.63 8.63 -5.28
C ILE A 42 22.61 7.59 -5.73
N TYR A 43 22.66 6.41 -5.12
CA TYR A 43 21.61 5.40 -5.21
C TYR A 43 20.84 5.35 -3.89
N LEU A 44 19.52 5.48 -3.96
CA LEU A 44 18.61 5.31 -2.83
C LEU A 44 17.68 4.12 -3.09
N GLY A 45 17.81 3.08 -2.27
CA GLY A 45 16.78 2.04 -2.16
C GLY A 45 15.71 2.46 -1.16
N ILE A 46 14.46 2.48 -1.59
CA ILE A 46 13.32 2.98 -0.82
C ILE A 46 12.30 1.86 -0.64
N LYS A 47 11.85 1.68 0.61
CA LYS A 47 10.66 0.88 0.94
C LYS A 47 9.72 1.71 1.80
N ILE A 48 8.56 2.05 1.27
CA ILE A 48 7.54 2.87 1.91
C ILE A 48 6.32 2.00 2.20
N LEU A 49 5.76 2.10 3.40
CA LEU A 49 4.43 1.60 3.71
C LEU A 49 3.43 2.74 3.58
N LEU A 50 2.48 2.62 2.66
CA LEU A 50 1.29 3.46 2.57
C LEU A 50 0.14 2.76 3.28
N THR A 51 -0.52 3.42 4.22
CA THR A 51 -1.66 2.87 4.95
C THR A 51 -2.50 4.02 5.50
N SER A 52 -3.70 3.72 6.03
CA SER A 52 -4.53 4.72 6.70
C SER A 52 -3.84 5.20 8.00
N VAL A 53 -4.20 6.40 8.46
CA VAL A 53 -3.67 6.94 9.72
C VAL A 53 -4.08 6.04 10.90
N GLU A 54 -5.30 5.53 10.89
CA GLU A 54 -5.83 4.61 11.92
C GLU A 54 -5.04 3.29 12.00
N THR A 55 -4.75 2.68 10.85
CA THR A 55 -3.93 1.46 10.77
C THR A 55 -2.49 1.74 11.23
N MET A 56 -1.93 2.91 10.91
CA MET A 56 -0.60 3.32 11.38
C MET A 56 -0.54 3.45 12.91
N GLU A 57 -1.54 4.08 13.53
CA GLU A 57 -1.60 4.23 14.99
C GLU A 57 -1.71 2.88 15.69
N SER A 58 -2.57 1.99 15.17
CA SER A 58 -2.70 0.61 15.65
C SER A 58 -1.37 -0.14 15.61
N TYR A 59 -0.60 0.02 14.53
CA TYR A 59 0.72 -0.58 14.39
C TYR A 59 1.75 -0.04 15.40
N LYS A 60 1.65 1.25 15.73
CA LYS A 60 2.52 1.88 16.74
C LYS A 60 2.22 1.34 18.12
N LEU A 61 0.96 1.17 18.46
CA LEU A 61 0.52 0.62 19.75
C LEU A 61 0.92 -0.85 19.93
N ALA A 62 0.81 -1.65 18.86
CA ALA A 62 1.23 -3.06 18.89
C ALA A 62 2.72 -3.24 19.23
N ARG A 63 3.57 -2.28 18.87
CA ARG A 63 5.02 -2.28 19.17
C ARG A 63 5.38 -1.72 20.54
N LEU A 64 4.43 -1.10 21.25
CA LEU A 64 4.66 -0.59 22.60
C LEU A 64 4.30 -1.61 23.69
N ASN A 65 3.74 -2.75 23.29
CA ASN A 65 3.30 -3.79 24.22
C ASN A 65 4.23 -5.02 24.23
N GLU A 66 5.51 -4.81 23.89
CA GLU A 66 6.54 -5.84 24.05
C GLU A 66 6.89 -5.93 25.55
N PRO A 67 6.57 -7.04 26.26
CA PRO A 67 7.02 -7.21 27.64
C PRO A 67 8.54 -7.32 27.62
N THR A 68 9.22 -6.32 28.19
CA THR A 68 10.66 -6.38 28.50
C THR A 68 10.89 -7.27 29.71
#